data_AF-A0A8J2SR80-F1
#
_entry.id   AF-A0A8J2SR80-F1
#
_cell.length_a   1.000
_cell.length_b   1.000
_cell.length_c   1.000
_cell.angle_alpha   90.00
_cell.angle_beta   90.00
_cell.angle_gamma   90.00
#
_symmetry.space_group_name_H-M   'P 1'
#
loop_
_entity.id
_entity.type
_entity.pdbx_description
1 polymer ?
#
loop_
_entity_poly.entity_id
_entity_poly.type
_entity_poly.pdbx_seq_one_letter_code
_entity_poly.pdbx_strand_id
1 'polypeptide(L)'
;MERTNRSRKHLENVLCLQEICHLNDRKVALKEDNFKYLIGQMDLRSIVGDFTAAILLEKPTRIFSFASEHFAALRTSTTPSPPMLNEGVPALVVTGARQLQVLDALNQQFPGKFLSPVMTTTRPPHRSERPGITMNFVTLEMINADIRGGKYLESGASAEVGCKGELIGTTLEAVARIRATGAVPLLHVSYERAVSARMCGNIKPTPYAILVCSENEPPQQEHRSSFDKLIYARSLDQVIAELVAVIKAKFPTVVRAS
;
A
#
# COMPACT_ATOMS: atom_id res chain seq x y z
N MET A 1 -45.86 22.00 -29.90
CA MET A 1 -45.43 21.07 -30.96
C MET A 1 -43.91 21.14 -31.05
N GLU A 2 -43.22 20.60 -30.04
CA GLU A 2 -41.76 20.68 -29.85
C GLU A 2 -41.24 19.26 -29.60
N ARG A 3 -40.96 18.52 -30.68
CA ARG A 3 -40.31 17.20 -30.60
C ARG A 3 -39.39 17.00 -31.79
N THR A 4 -38.38 17.87 -31.93
CA THR A 4 -37.33 17.65 -32.93
C THR A 4 -35.97 18.16 -32.46
N ASN A 5 -35.60 17.87 -31.20
CA ASN A 5 -34.24 18.18 -30.73
C ASN A 5 -33.60 17.14 -29.80
N ARG A 6 -34.24 15.97 -29.61
CA ARG A 6 -33.69 14.87 -28.80
C ARG A 6 -32.94 13.80 -29.59
N SER A 7 -32.95 13.85 -30.92
CA SER A 7 -32.37 12.78 -31.75
C SER A 7 -30.91 12.99 -32.18
N ARG A 8 -30.27 14.10 -31.76
CA ARG A 8 -28.90 14.46 -32.20
C ARG A 8 -27.80 14.28 -31.16
N LYS A 9 -28.12 13.74 -29.97
CA LYS A 9 -27.14 13.56 -28.88
C LYS A 9 -26.78 12.09 -28.58
N HIS A 10 -27.24 11.15 -29.40
CA HIS A 10 -27.03 9.72 -29.14
C HIS A 10 -26.39 8.92 -30.30
N LEU A 11 -25.90 9.60 -31.32
CA LEU A 11 -24.97 8.99 -32.28
C LEU A 11 -23.74 9.88 -32.32
N GLU A 12 -22.61 9.35 -31.82
CA GLU A 12 -21.21 9.60 -32.23
C GLU A 12 -20.26 9.35 -31.04
N ASN A 13 -20.10 8.07 -30.71
CA ASN A 13 -18.81 7.54 -30.25
C ASN A 13 -18.39 6.47 -31.27
N VAL A 14 -18.40 6.86 -32.55
CA VAL A 14 -17.81 6.05 -33.61
C VAL A 14 -16.41 6.62 -33.77
N LEU A 15 -15.42 5.93 -33.20
CA LEU A 15 -14.02 6.25 -33.44
C LEU A 15 -13.79 6.27 -34.95
N CYS A 16 -13.14 7.32 -35.43
CA CYS A 16 -12.77 7.40 -36.84
C CYS A 16 -11.87 6.22 -37.19
N LEU A 17 -11.94 5.72 -38.43
CA LEU A 17 -11.11 4.62 -38.91
C LEU A 17 -9.61 4.89 -38.67
N GLN A 18 -9.20 6.16 -38.77
CA GLN A 18 -7.84 6.60 -38.45
C GLN A 18 -7.49 6.48 -36.96
N GLU A 19 -8.42 6.77 -36.06
CA GLU A 19 -8.23 6.59 -34.62
C GLU A 19 -8.18 5.11 -34.26
N ILE A 20 -9.00 4.28 -34.91
CA ILE A 20 -8.96 2.82 -34.75
C ILE A 20 -7.61 2.27 -35.23
N CYS A 21 -7.11 2.71 -36.37
CA CYS A 21 -5.79 2.32 -36.86
C CYS A 21 -4.69 2.74 -35.89
N HIS A 22 -4.66 4.00 -35.45
CA HIS A 22 -3.66 4.48 -34.48
C HIS A 22 -3.70 3.69 -33.16
N LEU A 23 -4.89 3.39 -32.63
CA LEU A 23 -5.03 2.58 -31.42
C LEU A 23 -4.55 1.15 -31.63
N ASN A 24 -4.78 0.58 -32.81
CA ASN A 24 -4.32 -0.76 -33.15
C ASN A 24 -2.79 -0.80 -33.32
N ASP A 25 -2.20 0.20 -33.98
CA ASP A 25 -0.74 0.34 -34.13
C ASP A 25 -0.07 0.51 -32.77
N ARG A 26 -0.64 1.36 -31.90
CA ARG A 26 -0.19 1.53 -30.51
C ARG A 26 -0.27 0.22 -29.72
N LYS A 27 -1.35 -0.54 -29.90
CA LYS A 27 -1.53 -1.85 -29.26
C LYS A 27 -0.51 -2.88 -29.75
N VAL A 28 -0.20 -2.88 -31.05
CA VAL A 28 0.82 -3.77 -31.64
C VAL A 28 2.20 -3.40 -31.10
N ALA A 29 2.58 -2.12 -31.12
CA ALA A 29 3.83 -1.64 -30.56
C ALA A 29 3.99 -2.00 -29.07
N LEU A 30 2.94 -1.79 -28.26
CA LEU A 30 2.95 -2.18 -26.85
C LEU A 30 3.10 -3.69 -26.64
N LYS A 31 2.50 -4.51 -27.50
CA LYS A 31 2.68 -5.97 -27.46
C LYS A 31 4.11 -6.36 -27.78
N GLU A 32 4.72 -5.73 -28.78
CA GLU A 32 6.11 -5.99 -29.15
C GLU A 32 7.08 -5.59 -28.04
N ASP A 33 6.87 -4.43 -27.41
CA ASP A 33 7.70 -3.96 -26.30
C ASP A 33 7.55 -4.86 -25.06
N ASN A 34 6.32 -5.27 -24.72
CA ASN A 34 6.09 -6.23 -23.66
C ASN A 34 6.71 -7.61 -23.96
N PHE A 35 6.68 -8.03 -25.22
CA PHE A 35 7.29 -9.28 -25.64
C PHE A 35 8.82 -9.23 -25.56
N LYS A 36 9.44 -8.11 -25.97
CA LYS A 36 10.88 -7.86 -25.76
C LYS A 36 11.25 -7.88 -24.28
N TYR A 37 10.43 -7.26 -23.43
CA TYR A 37 10.61 -7.28 -21.98
C TYR A 37 10.57 -8.72 -21.42
N LEU A 38 9.58 -9.52 -21.82
CA LEU A 38 9.45 -10.92 -21.40
C LEU A 38 10.60 -11.80 -21.91
N ILE A 39 11.09 -11.58 -23.13
CA ILE A 39 12.25 -12.31 -23.66
C ILE A 39 13.53 -11.92 -22.93
N GLY A 40 13.69 -10.65 -22.59
CA GLY A 40 14.86 -10.15 -21.88
C GLY A 40 14.98 -10.64 -20.43
N GLN A 41 13.89 -11.12 -19.84
CA GLN A 41 13.83 -11.60 -18.45
C GLN A 41 13.62 -13.12 -18.43
N MET A 42 14.71 -13.89 -18.57
CA MET A 42 14.66 -15.37 -18.60
C MET A 42 13.93 -15.97 -17.39
N ASP A 43 14.14 -15.40 -16.20
CA ASP A 43 13.54 -15.87 -14.95
C ASP A 43 12.02 -15.68 -14.93
N LEU A 44 11.54 -14.50 -15.36
CA LEU A 44 10.10 -14.20 -15.41
C LEU A 44 9.37 -15.14 -16.38
N ARG A 45 9.97 -15.42 -17.55
CA ARG A 45 9.41 -16.36 -18.52
C ARG A 45 9.34 -17.78 -17.95
N SER A 46 10.36 -18.21 -17.24
CA SER A 46 10.39 -19.53 -16.60
C SER A 46 9.30 -19.64 -15.54
N ILE A 47 9.17 -18.65 -14.65
CA ILE A 47 8.18 -18.62 -13.58
C ILE A 47 6.75 -18.62 -14.13
N VAL A 48 6.48 -17.79 -15.14
CA VAL A 48 5.15 -17.74 -15.78
C VAL A 48 4.86 -19.03 -16.54
N GLY A 49 5.86 -19.62 -17.20
CA GLY A 49 5.73 -20.88 -17.91
C GLY A 49 5.40 -22.05 -16.98
N ASP A 50 6.14 -22.16 -15.87
CA ASP A 50 5.93 -23.18 -14.84
C ASP A 50 4.53 -23.07 -14.21
N PHE A 51 4.14 -21.85 -13.80
CA PHE A 51 2.81 -21.61 -13.24
C PHE A 51 1.69 -21.92 -14.24
N THR A 52 1.87 -21.56 -15.52
CA THR A 52 0.90 -21.86 -16.57
C THR A 52 0.77 -23.38 -16.76
N ALA A 53 1.88 -24.12 -16.75
CA ALA A 53 1.86 -25.57 -16.82
C ALA A 53 1.12 -26.19 -15.62
N ALA A 54 1.37 -25.68 -14.40
CA ALA A 54 0.70 -26.12 -13.19
C ALA A 54 -0.83 -25.91 -13.23
N ILE A 55 -1.29 -24.74 -13.70
CA ILE A 55 -2.74 -24.47 -13.90
C ILE A 55 -3.36 -25.46 -14.88
N LEU A 56 -2.69 -25.71 -16.02
CA LEU A 56 -3.23 -26.58 -17.06
C LEU A 56 -3.29 -28.05 -16.62
N LEU A 57 -2.38 -28.45 -15.73
CA LEU A 57 -2.33 -29.78 -15.16
C LEU A 57 -3.40 -29.99 -14.08
N GLU A 58 -3.45 -29.11 -13.08
CA GLU A 58 -4.27 -29.30 -11.88
C GLU A 58 -5.70 -28.76 -12.02
N LYS A 59 -5.94 -27.88 -12.99
CA LYS A 59 -7.24 -27.27 -13.28
C LYS A 59 -7.96 -26.75 -12.03
N PRO A 60 -7.30 -25.93 -11.20
CA PRO A 60 -7.85 -25.46 -9.94
C PRO A 60 -9.09 -24.58 -10.15
N THR A 61 -10.11 -24.75 -9.30
CA THR A 61 -11.32 -23.90 -9.30
C THR A 61 -11.06 -22.51 -8.70
N ARG A 62 -10.00 -22.36 -7.89
CA ARG A 62 -9.61 -21.10 -7.24
C ARG A 62 -8.19 -20.70 -7.63
N ILE A 63 -8.06 -20.04 -8.77
CA ILE A 63 -6.76 -19.68 -9.38
C ILE A 63 -5.87 -18.83 -8.45
N PHE A 64 -6.42 -17.87 -7.72
CA PHE A 64 -5.62 -17.00 -6.83
C PHE A 64 -5.08 -17.72 -5.59
N SER A 65 -5.87 -18.61 -4.99
CA SER A 65 -5.41 -19.45 -3.88
C SER A 65 -4.30 -20.39 -4.36
N PHE A 66 -4.52 -21.03 -5.52
CA PHE A 66 -3.53 -21.87 -6.17
C PHE A 66 -2.24 -21.13 -6.50
N ALA A 67 -2.33 -19.92 -7.06
CA ALA A 67 -1.17 -19.06 -7.32
C ALA A 67 -0.37 -18.77 -6.05
N SER A 68 -1.06 -18.43 -4.95
CA SER A 68 -0.40 -18.14 -3.68
C SER A 68 0.39 -19.35 -3.17
N GLU A 69 -0.18 -20.55 -3.26
CA GLU A 69 0.49 -21.79 -2.83
C GLU A 69 1.65 -22.16 -3.75
N HIS A 70 1.43 -22.13 -5.07
CA HIS A 70 2.44 -22.43 -6.08
C HIS A 70 3.67 -21.52 -5.94
N PHE A 71 3.46 -20.21 -5.81
CA PHE A 71 4.57 -19.26 -5.62
C PHE A 71 5.14 -19.27 -4.20
N ALA A 72 4.41 -19.75 -3.20
CA ALA A 72 4.97 -19.96 -1.87
C ALA A 72 6.03 -21.08 -1.87
N ALA A 73 5.87 -22.11 -2.70
CA ALA A 73 6.86 -23.18 -2.85
C ALA A 73 8.18 -22.71 -3.49
N LEU A 74 8.14 -21.63 -4.30
CA LEU A 74 9.34 -21.02 -4.87
C LEU A 74 10.14 -20.19 -3.85
N ARG A 75 9.60 -19.93 -2.66
CA ARG A 75 10.36 -19.32 -1.57
C ARG A 75 11.35 -20.37 -1.06
N THR A 76 12.63 -20.24 -1.43
CA THR A 76 13.70 -21.08 -0.89
C THR A 76 13.57 -21.22 0.62
N SER A 77 13.74 -22.43 1.13
CA SER A 77 13.65 -22.83 2.55
C SER A 77 14.77 -22.25 3.42
N THR A 78 15.16 -21.00 3.19
CA THR A 78 15.84 -20.19 4.19
C THR A 78 14.77 -19.81 5.20
N THR A 79 14.87 -20.33 6.42
CA THR A 79 14.28 -19.65 7.59
C THR A 79 14.71 -18.20 7.50
N PRO A 80 13.83 -17.26 7.11
CA PRO A 80 14.28 -15.92 6.82
C PRO A 80 14.59 -15.33 8.19
N SER A 81 15.85 -14.98 8.40
CA SER A 81 16.16 -13.86 9.27
C SER A 81 15.15 -12.76 8.96
N PRO A 82 14.54 -12.11 9.98
CA PRO A 82 13.50 -11.13 9.73
C PRO A 82 13.96 -10.12 8.67
N PRO A 83 13.13 -9.78 7.67
CA PRO A 83 13.55 -8.88 6.60
C PRO A 83 13.97 -7.54 7.21
N MET A 84 15.28 -7.27 7.24
CA MET A 84 15.83 -6.03 7.80
C MET A 84 15.86 -4.96 6.73
N LEU A 85 15.14 -3.86 6.94
CA LEU A 85 15.19 -2.68 6.08
C LEU A 85 16.17 -1.68 6.65
N ASN A 86 17.45 -1.75 6.27
CA ASN A 86 18.47 -0.90 6.88
C ASN A 86 18.63 0.48 6.23
N GLU A 87 18.02 0.68 5.07
CA GLU A 87 18.22 1.87 4.23
C GLU A 87 16.89 2.49 3.76
N GLY A 88 16.98 3.72 3.26
CA GLY A 88 15.87 4.49 2.71
C GLY A 88 15.32 5.55 3.68
N VAL A 89 14.23 6.21 3.27
CA VAL A 89 13.56 7.24 4.07
C VAL A 89 12.79 6.61 5.24
N PRO A 90 12.76 7.22 6.44
CA PRO A 90 11.93 6.72 7.54
C PRO A 90 10.46 6.64 7.09
N ALA A 91 9.72 5.67 7.62
CA ALA A 91 8.27 5.67 7.45
C ALA A 91 7.67 6.80 8.30
N LEU A 92 6.67 7.51 7.78
CA LEU A 92 5.88 8.47 8.53
C LEU A 92 4.66 7.74 9.10
N VAL A 93 4.52 7.70 10.42
CA VAL A 93 3.42 7.02 11.10
C VAL A 93 2.56 8.07 11.79
N VAL A 94 1.27 8.14 11.43
CA VAL A 94 0.32 9.12 11.96
C VAL A 94 -0.85 8.39 12.60
N THR A 95 -1.26 8.83 13.78
CA THR A 95 -2.48 8.34 14.46
C THR A 95 -3.27 9.52 15.05
N GLY A 96 -4.57 9.33 15.26
CA GLY A 96 -5.46 10.38 15.78
C GLY A 96 -5.98 11.37 14.73
N ALA A 97 -5.71 11.14 13.43
CA ALA A 97 -6.23 11.94 12.33
C ALA A 97 -7.16 11.13 11.41
N ARG A 98 -7.70 11.75 10.35
CA ARG A 98 -8.48 11.05 9.32
C ARG A 98 -7.57 10.67 8.16
N GLN A 99 -7.33 9.37 7.97
CA GLN A 99 -6.36 8.83 7.02
C GLN A 99 -6.43 9.41 5.60
N LEU A 100 -7.59 9.29 4.92
CA LEU A 100 -7.74 9.71 3.53
C LEU A 100 -7.44 11.19 3.34
N GLN A 101 -7.92 12.02 4.27
CA GLN A 101 -7.73 13.47 4.22
C GLN A 101 -6.25 13.87 4.39
N VAL A 102 -5.51 13.17 5.26
CA VAL A 102 -4.08 13.41 5.44
C VAL A 102 -3.30 13.02 4.19
N LEU A 103 -3.54 11.84 3.62
CA LEU A 103 -2.83 11.38 2.42
C LEU A 103 -3.09 12.31 1.22
N ASP A 104 -4.36 12.65 0.98
CA ASP A 104 -4.74 13.53 -0.14
C ASP A 104 -4.12 14.93 0.02
N ALA A 105 -4.20 15.51 1.22
CA ALA A 105 -3.61 16.82 1.48
C ALA A 105 -2.08 16.82 1.32
N LEU A 106 -1.40 15.78 1.81
CA LEU A 106 0.05 15.67 1.65
C LEU A 106 0.44 15.46 0.19
N ASN A 107 -0.32 14.71 -0.60
CA ASN A 107 -0.05 14.54 -2.02
C ASN A 107 -0.42 15.78 -2.86
N GLN A 108 -1.33 16.64 -2.40
CA GLN A 108 -1.54 17.96 -3.01
C GLN A 108 -0.33 18.88 -2.80
N GLN A 109 0.28 18.84 -1.61
CA GLN A 109 1.46 19.65 -1.28
C GLN A 109 2.76 19.07 -1.85
N PHE A 110 2.87 17.74 -1.90
CA PHE A 110 4.06 17.00 -2.32
C PHE A 110 3.67 15.86 -3.28
N PRO A 111 3.35 16.16 -4.55
CA PRO A 111 2.84 15.17 -5.50
C PRO A 111 3.72 13.93 -5.64
N GLY A 112 3.13 12.76 -5.40
CA GLY A 112 3.79 11.45 -5.57
C GLY A 112 4.86 11.13 -4.52
N LYS A 113 5.03 11.96 -3.48
CA LYS A 113 6.04 11.75 -2.45
C LYS A 113 5.57 10.87 -1.30
N PHE A 114 4.26 10.70 -1.12
CA PHE A 114 3.70 9.89 -0.04
C PHE A 114 2.80 8.80 -0.61
N LEU A 115 3.07 7.57 -0.20
CA LEU A 115 2.27 6.40 -0.59
C LEU A 115 1.88 5.62 0.67
N SER A 116 0.64 5.12 0.69
CA SER A 116 0.20 4.20 1.74
C SER A 116 0.54 2.76 1.36
N PRO A 117 1.18 1.98 2.26
CA PRO A 117 1.41 0.57 2.04
C PRO A 117 0.10 -0.20 1.87
N VAL A 118 0.09 -1.17 0.95
CA VAL A 118 -1.00 -2.17 0.88
C VAL A 118 -0.90 -3.05 2.12
N MET A 119 -1.85 -2.88 3.04
CA MET A 119 -1.93 -3.62 4.28
C MET A 119 -2.35 -5.08 4.06
N THR A 120 -2.00 -5.94 4.99
CA THR A 120 -2.42 -7.35 5.03
C THR A 120 -3.43 -7.56 6.14
N THR A 121 -4.48 -8.33 5.88
CA THR A 121 -5.55 -8.62 6.84
C THR A 121 -6.02 -10.06 6.75
N THR A 122 -6.57 -10.57 7.85
CA THR A 122 -7.20 -11.89 7.90
C THR A 122 -8.70 -11.85 7.70
N ARG A 123 -9.31 -10.66 7.63
CA ARG A 123 -10.73 -10.57 7.31
C ARG A 123 -10.98 -11.00 5.87
N PRO A 124 -12.16 -11.55 5.54
CA PRO A 124 -12.50 -11.81 4.17
C PRO A 124 -12.58 -10.51 3.33
N PRO A 125 -12.28 -10.57 2.03
CA PRO A 125 -12.45 -9.43 1.13
C PRO A 125 -13.92 -9.05 0.96
N HIS A 126 -14.21 -7.75 0.91
CA HIS A 126 -15.51 -7.22 0.49
C HIS A 126 -15.66 -7.28 -1.03
N ARG A 127 -16.89 -7.23 -1.53
CA ARG A 127 -17.20 -7.42 -2.97
C ARG A 127 -16.46 -6.47 -3.92
N SER A 128 -16.16 -5.25 -3.48
CA SER A 128 -15.47 -4.23 -4.29
C SER A 128 -13.95 -4.24 -4.13
N GLU A 129 -13.43 -5.03 -3.19
CA GLU A 129 -12.00 -5.06 -2.86
C GLU A 129 -11.24 -6.00 -3.79
N ARG A 130 -10.01 -5.60 -4.10
CA ARG A 130 -9.14 -6.31 -5.03
C ARG A 130 -7.88 -6.75 -4.29
N PRO A 131 -7.66 -8.07 -4.13
CA PRO A 131 -6.44 -8.60 -3.51
C PRO A 131 -5.18 -8.01 -4.17
N GLY A 132 -4.21 -7.60 -3.36
CA GLY A 132 -2.95 -7.01 -3.83
C GLY A 132 -3.04 -5.55 -4.27
N ILE A 133 -4.24 -4.98 -4.36
CA ILE A 133 -4.47 -3.57 -4.70
C ILE A 133 -5.00 -2.82 -3.48
N THR A 134 -6.14 -3.26 -2.93
CA THR A 134 -6.76 -2.59 -1.78
C THR A 134 -6.15 -3.09 -0.48
N MET A 135 -6.04 -4.41 -0.33
CA MET A 135 -5.37 -5.10 0.78
C MET A 135 -4.89 -6.47 0.30
N ASN A 136 -4.00 -7.08 1.07
CA ASN A 136 -3.70 -8.51 0.98
C ASN A 136 -4.59 -9.27 1.96
N PHE A 137 -5.25 -10.32 1.49
CA PHE A 137 -6.14 -11.15 2.30
C PHE A 137 -5.47 -12.50 2.51
N VAL A 138 -5.19 -12.85 3.76
CA VAL A 138 -4.46 -14.08 4.14
C VAL A 138 -5.19 -14.81 5.26
N THR A 139 -4.78 -16.04 5.55
CA THR A 139 -5.33 -16.76 6.70
C THR A 139 -4.73 -16.27 8.02
N LEU A 140 -5.42 -16.56 9.13
CA LEU A 140 -4.91 -16.28 10.47
C LEU A 140 -3.59 -17.02 10.76
N GLU A 141 -3.43 -18.23 10.23
CA GLU A 141 -2.20 -19.00 10.37
C GLU A 141 -1.02 -18.30 9.67
N MET A 142 -1.23 -17.85 8.43
CA MET A 142 -0.20 -17.18 7.63
C MET A 142 0.27 -15.88 8.29
N ILE A 143 -0.66 -15.01 8.72
CA ILE A 143 -0.27 -13.74 9.37
C ILE A 143 0.51 -14.01 10.66
N ASN A 144 0.10 -14.99 11.46
CA ASN A 144 0.78 -15.32 12.71
C ASN A 144 2.17 -15.91 12.48
N ALA A 145 2.34 -16.74 11.45
CA ALA A 145 3.65 -17.24 11.06
C ALA A 145 4.58 -16.09 10.63
N ASP A 146 4.07 -15.15 9.83
CA ASP A 146 4.83 -13.99 9.36
C ASP A 146 5.13 -12.98 10.48
N ILE A 147 4.23 -12.78 11.45
CA ILE A 147 4.46 -11.99 12.66
C ILE A 147 5.59 -12.61 13.49
N ARG A 148 5.53 -13.93 13.76
CA ARG A 148 6.62 -14.65 14.46
C ARG A 148 7.95 -14.58 13.73
N GLY A 149 7.90 -14.57 12.39
CA GLY A 149 9.07 -14.37 11.53
C GLY A 149 9.57 -12.92 11.46
N GLY A 150 8.99 -11.98 12.20
CA GLY A 150 9.40 -10.58 12.22
C GLY A 150 9.22 -9.85 10.90
N LYS A 151 8.28 -10.30 10.04
CA LYS A 151 8.05 -9.71 8.71
C LYS A 151 7.15 -8.47 8.73
N TYR A 152 6.55 -8.16 9.87
CA TYR A 152 5.66 -7.02 10.05
C TYR A 152 6.39 -5.83 10.66
N LEU A 153 6.16 -4.65 10.08
CA LEU A 153 6.51 -3.38 10.72
C LEU A 153 5.62 -3.19 11.94
N GLU A 154 4.33 -3.44 11.78
CA GLU A 154 3.32 -3.39 12.83
C GLU A 154 2.19 -4.35 12.49
N SER A 155 1.50 -4.82 13.52
CA SER A 155 0.29 -5.64 13.39
C SER A 155 -0.58 -5.48 14.64
N GLY A 156 -1.88 -5.72 14.50
CA GLY A 156 -2.81 -5.72 15.62
C GLY A 156 -4.20 -6.20 15.22
N ALA A 157 -5.15 -6.05 16.13
CA ALA A 157 -6.56 -6.32 15.82
C ALA A 157 -7.08 -5.33 14.76
N SER A 158 -7.96 -5.82 13.89
CA SER A 158 -8.71 -4.96 12.98
C SER A 158 -9.64 -4.05 13.78
N ALA A 159 -9.58 -2.74 13.52
CA ALA A 159 -10.50 -1.75 14.09
C ALA A 159 -11.82 -1.65 13.29
N GLU A 160 -11.96 -2.44 12.23
CA GLU A 160 -13.16 -2.43 11.40
C GLU A 160 -14.37 -3.02 12.14
N VAL A 161 -15.51 -2.33 12.03
CA VAL A 161 -16.74 -2.72 12.72
C VAL A 161 -17.17 -4.13 12.28
N GLY A 162 -17.41 -5.01 13.25
CA GLY A 162 -17.82 -6.39 12.99
C GLY A 162 -16.66 -7.37 12.81
N CYS A 163 -15.42 -6.90 12.78
CA CYS A 163 -14.25 -7.78 12.87
C CYS A 163 -14.01 -8.16 14.35
N LYS A 164 -14.19 -9.44 14.70
CA LYS A 164 -13.79 -10.02 15.98
C LYS A 164 -12.68 -11.06 15.77
N GLY A 165 -11.47 -10.71 16.18
CA GLY A 165 -10.32 -11.61 16.15
C GLY A 165 -9.55 -11.58 14.83
N GLU A 166 -10.01 -10.84 13.82
CA GLU A 166 -9.23 -10.60 12.62
C GLU A 166 -8.04 -9.68 12.90
N LEU A 167 -6.91 -10.04 12.31
CA LEU A 167 -5.67 -9.28 12.41
C LEU A 167 -5.47 -8.45 11.15
N ILE A 168 -4.79 -7.33 11.33
CA ILE A 168 -4.36 -6.42 10.27
C ILE A 168 -2.92 -5.98 10.55
N GLY A 169 -2.13 -5.74 9.52
CA GLY A 169 -0.79 -5.22 9.68
C GLY A 169 -0.13 -4.76 8.39
N THR A 170 1.00 -4.11 8.53
CA THR A 170 1.84 -3.65 7.43
C THR A 170 3.14 -4.45 7.42
N THR A 171 3.44 -5.13 6.31
CA THR A 171 4.69 -5.88 6.18
C THR A 171 5.86 -4.95 5.87
N LEU A 172 7.06 -5.32 6.31
CA LEU A 172 8.29 -4.65 5.94
C LEU A 172 8.49 -4.66 4.42
N GLU A 173 8.07 -5.74 3.74
CA GLU A 173 8.08 -5.81 2.28
C GLU A 173 7.21 -4.71 1.63
N ALA A 174 6.02 -4.44 2.16
CA ALA A 174 5.16 -3.37 1.65
C ALA A 174 5.80 -1.98 1.82
N VAL A 175 6.51 -1.77 2.93
CA VAL A 175 7.28 -0.55 3.19
C VAL A 175 8.47 -0.44 2.23
N ALA A 176 9.18 -1.54 2.01
CA ALA A 176 10.34 -1.62 1.10
C ALA A 176 9.95 -1.26 -0.34
N ARG A 177 8.81 -1.76 -0.83
CA ARG A 177 8.30 -1.44 -2.17
C ARG A 177 8.09 0.06 -2.36
N ILE A 178 7.58 0.76 -1.35
CA ILE A 178 7.41 2.22 -1.41
C ILE A 178 8.76 2.93 -1.35
N ARG A 179 9.67 2.51 -0.46
CA ARG A 179 11.02 3.08 -0.39
C ARG A 179 11.76 2.96 -1.72
N ALA A 180 11.58 1.85 -2.43
CA ALA A 180 12.21 1.60 -3.73
C ALA A 180 11.76 2.58 -4.83
N THR A 181 10.59 3.22 -4.69
CA THR A 181 10.15 4.28 -5.63
C THR A 181 10.71 5.66 -5.26
N GLY A 182 11.43 5.77 -4.15
CA GLY A 182 11.88 7.05 -3.58
C GLY A 182 10.79 7.81 -2.82
N ALA A 183 9.59 7.24 -2.66
CA ALA A 183 8.51 7.83 -1.88
C ALA A 183 8.63 7.49 -0.37
N VAL A 184 7.95 8.28 0.46
CA VAL A 184 7.83 8.07 1.89
C VAL A 184 6.63 7.15 2.17
N PRO A 185 6.84 6.02 2.88
CA PRO A 185 5.76 5.20 3.38
C PRO A 185 4.95 5.97 4.42
N LEU A 186 3.67 6.24 4.15
CA LEU A 186 2.74 6.88 5.07
C LEU A 186 1.79 5.84 5.67
N LEU A 187 1.97 5.55 6.95
CA LEU A 187 1.10 4.68 7.72
C LEU A 187 0.13 5.52 8.55
N HIS A 188 -1.15 5.20 8.44
CA HIS A 188 -2.17 5.71 9.34
C HIS A 188 -2.84 4.54 10.06
N VAL A 189 -2.51 4.36 11.33
CA VAL A 189 -2.84 3.15 12.08
C VAL A 189 -3.34 3.49 13.48
N SER A 190 -3.84 2.50 14.23
CA SER A 190 -4.24 2.70 15.62
C SER A 190 -3.05 3.14 16.47
N TYR A 191 -3.34 3.66 17.66
CA TYR A 191 -2.34 4.09 18.63
C TYR A 191 -1.32 2.95 18.92
N GLU A 192 -1.80 1.76 19.24
CA GLU A 192 -0.99 0.60 19.63
C GLU A 192 -0.10 0.15 18.46
N ARG A 193 -0.66 0.16 17.25
CA ARG A 193 0.05 -0.19 16.02
C ARG A 193 1.11 0.86 15.66
N ALA A 194 0.87 2.14 15.94
CA ALA A 194 1.85 3.19 15.74
C ALA A 194 3.05 3.04 16.68
N VAL A 195 2.79 2.72 17.96
CA VAL A 195 3.85 2.42 18.94
C VAL A 195 4.62 1.18 18.50
N SER A 196 3.94 0.11 18.08
CA SER A 196 4.57 -1.11 17.56
C SER A 196 5.47 -0.82 16.36
N ALA A 197 5.02 0.00 15.40
CA ALA A 197 5.81 0.39 14.23
C ALA A 197 7.12 1.08 14.65
N ARG A 198 7.04 2.05 15.57
CA ARG A 198 8.22 2.80 16.05
C ARG A 198 9.23 1.90 16.77
N MET A 199 8.74 0.91 17.51
CA MET A 199 9.59 -0.02 18.27
C MET A 199 10.15 -1.18 17.42
N CYS A 200 9.76 -1.28 16.15
CA CYS A 200 10.21 -2.34 15.27
C CYS A 200 11.73 -2.27 15.02
N GLY A 201 12.45 -3.29 15.46
CA GLY A 201 13.91 -3.40 15.31
C GLY A 201 14.38 -3.72 13.89
N ASN A 202 13.49 -4.20 13.02
CA ASN A 202 13.81 -4.68 11.68
C ASN A 202 13.75 -3.58 10.62
N ILE A 203 13.69 -2.31 11.03
CA ILE A 203 13.67 -1.15 10.14
C ILE A 203 14.58 -0.04 10.65
N LYS A 204 15.39 0.50 9.74
CA LYS A 204 16.18 1.71 9.87
C LYS A 204 16.02 2.57 8.60
N PRO A 205 16.05 3.90 8.72
CA PRO A 205 15.89 4.66 9.96
C PRO A 205 14.56 4.32 10.66
N THR A 206 14.54 4.45 11.98
CA THR A 206 13.34 4.19 12.80
C THR A 206 12.16 5.02 12.28
N PRO A 207 10.93 4.46 12.20
CA PRO A 207 9.75 5.22 11.79
C PRO A 207 9.56 6.48 12.66
N TYR A 208 9.16 7.57 12.03
CA TYR A 208 8.86 8.82 12.72
C TYR A 208 7.37 8.85 13.07
N ALA A 209 7.05 8.69 14.35
CA ALA A 209 5.67 8.55 14.82
C ALA A 209 5.11 9.87 15.35
N ILE A 210 3.91 10.21 14.88
CA ILE A 210 3.17 11.42 15.23
C ILE A 210 1.81 11.03 15.80
N LEU A 211 1.52 11.54 16.99
CA LEU A 211 0.20 11.47 17.60
C LEU A 211 -0.50 12.82 17.44
N VAL A 212 -1.65 12.80 16.78
CA VAL A 212 -2.55 13.95 16.66
C VAL A 212 -3.55 13.89 17.80
N CYS A 213 -3.60 14.94 18.60
CA CYS A 213 -4.45 15.07 19.78
C CYS A 213 -5.49 16.16 19.57
N SER A 214 -6.70 15.91 20.08
CA SER A 214 -7.65 16.97 20.35
C SER A 214 -7.11 17.85 21.48
N GLU A 215 -7.20 19.17 21.33
CA GLU A 215 -6.82 20.09 22.41
C GLU A 215 -7.63 19.90 23.69
N ASN A 216 -8.86 19.37 23.57
CA ASN A 216 -9.77 19.20 24.71
C ASN A 216 -9.57 17.87 25.43
N GLU A 217 -8.78 16.95 24.87
CA GLU A 217 -8.56 15.62 25.43
C GLU A 217 -7.07 15.27 25.36
N PRO A 218 -6.28 15.70 26.36
CA PRO A 218 -4.85 15.44 26.35
C PRO A 218 -4.56 13.94 26.42
N PRO A 219 -3.57 13.45 25.66
CA PRO A 219 -3.23 12.03 25.70
C PRO A 219 -2.68 11.65 27.07
N GLN A 220 -2.93 10.41 27.48
CA GLN A 220 -2.37 9.81 28.69
C GLN A 220 -0.84 9.95 28.69
N GLN A 221 -0.22 10.06 29.88
CA GLN A 221 1.21 10.39 29.99
C GLN A 221 2.12 9.35 29.32
N GLU A 222 1.78 8.07 29.42
CA GLU A 222 2.44 6.94 28.75
C GLU A 222 2.43 7.07 27.22
N HIS A 223 1.42 7.77 26.69
CA HIS A 223 1.29 8.02 25.27
C HIS A 223 2.20 9.12 24.76
N ARG A 224 2.76 9.96 25.64
CA ARG A 224 3.61 11.08 25.21
C ARG A 224 5.04 10.65 24.89
N SER A 225 5.60 9.72 25.64
CA SER A 225 6.99 9.24 25.45
C SER A 225 7.14 8.28 24.26
N SER A 226 6.02 7.76 23.76
CA SER A 226 5.99 6.76 22.70
C SER A 226 6.02 7.37 21.28
N PHE A 227 5.93 8.69 21.14
CA PHE A 227 5.86 9.39 19.85
C PHE A 227 6.96 10.44 19.73
N ASP A 228 7.41 10.68 18.50
CA ASP A 228 8.48 11.64 18.21
C ASP A 228 7.94 13.07 18.12
N LYS A 229 6.63 13.23 17.86
CA LYS A 229 5.93 14.51 17.87
C LYS A 229 4.48 14.34 18.31
N LEU A 230 4.02 15.27 19.14
CA LEU A 230 2.61 15.49 19.43
C LEU A 230 2.13 16.71 18.65
N ILE A 231 0.99 16.58 17.97
CA ILE A 231 0.31 17.69 17.29
C ILE A 231 -1.01 17.91 18.01
N TYR A 232 -1.16 19.08 18.63
CA TYR A 232 -2.44 19.52 19.20
C TYR A 232 -3.11 20.41 18.16
N ALA A 233 -4.30 20.00 17.71
CA ALA A 233 -5.01 20.71 16.66
C ALA A 233 -6.52 20.67 16.88
N ARG A 234 -7.19 21.76 16.50
CA ARG A 234 -8.67 21.87 16.50
C ARG A 234 -9.28 21.61 15.14
N SER A 235 -8.48 21.65 14.08
CA SER A 235 -8.93 21.46 12.71
C SER A 235 -7.93 20.64 11.90
N LEU A 236 -8.43 20.02 10.83
CA LEU A 236 -7.59 19.29 9.88
C LEU A 236 -6.51 20.20 9.25
N ASP A 237 -6.85 21.47 8.96
CA ASP A 237 -5.89 22.41 8.36
C ASP A 237 -4.68 22.66 9.26
N GLN A 238 -4.90 22.75 10.58
CA GLN A 238 -3.81 22.85 11.56
C GLN A 238 -2.98 21.58 11.58
N VAL A 239 -3.62 20.40 11.54
CA VAL A 239 -2.90 19.12 11.44
C VAL A 239 -2.03 19.08 10.19
N ILE A 240 -2.56 19.47 9.03
CA ILE A 240 -1.82 19.49 7.77
C ILE A 240 -0.66 20.49 7.85
N ALA A 241 -0.88 21.70 8.37
CA ALA A 241 0.18 22.70 8.49
C ALA A 241 1.35 22.22 9.36
N GLU A 242 1.05 21.61 10.52
CA GLU A 242 2.05 21.02 11.40
C GLU A 242 2.75 19.83 10.76
N LEU A 243 2.02 18.94 10.07
CA LEU A 243 2.62 17.83 9.32
C LEU A 243 3.56 18.34 8.24
N VAL A 244 3.20 19.37 7.48
CA VAL A 244 4.07 19.99 6.47
C VAL A 244 5.34 20.56 7.11
N ALA A 245 5.24 21.21 8.26
CA ALA A 245 6.41 21.70 8.99
C ALA A 245 7.33 20.56 9.43
N VAL A 246 6.77 19.46 9.97
CA VAL A 246 7.53 18.26 10.33
C VAL A 246 8.19 17.62 9.10
N ILE A 247 7.46 17.48 8.00
CA ILE A 247 7.97 16.93 6.74
C ILE A 247 9.16 17.76 6.25
N LYS A 248 9.04 19.09 6.27
CA LYS A 248 10.13 19.98 5.87
C LYS A 248 11.40 19.81 6.72
N ALA A 249 11.23 19.58 8.02
CA ALA A 249 12.33 19.43 8.95
C ALA A 249 12.96 18.03 8.96
N LYS A 250 12.16 16.97 8.79
CA LYS A 250 12.58 15.57 9.02
C LYS A 250 12.69 14.72 7.76
N PHE A 251 12.12 15.17 6.64
CA PHE A 251 12.12 14.46 5.36
C PHE A 251 12.69 15.35 4.26
N PRO A 252 13.98 15.77 4.35
CA PRO A 252 14.57 16.77 3.46
C PRO A 252 14.60 16.34 1.99
N THR A 253 14.61 15.03 1.72
CA THR A 253 14.53 14.46 0.36
C THR A 253 13.18 14.71 -0.32
N VAL A 254 12.10 14.85 0.46
CA VAL A 254 10.77 15.19 -0.04
C VAL A 254 10.72 16.64 -0.53
N VAL A 255 11.30 17.55 0.26
CA VAL A 255 11.26 19.00 0.00
C VAL A 255 12.11 19.41 -1.20
N ARG A 256 13.29 18.81 -1.38
CA ARG A 256 14.25 19.19 -2.43
C ARG A 256 13.79 18.83 -3.85
N ALA A 257 12.78 17.98 -3.98
CA ALA A 257 12.28 17.48 -5.26
C ALA A 257 10.87 18.01 -5.59
N SER A 258 10.47 19.11 -4.96
CA SER A 258 9.21 19.84 -5.18
C SER A 258 9.50 21.19 -5.82
#